data_AF-A0A352RHH7-F1
#
_entry.id   AF-A0A352RHH7-F1
#
_cell.length_a   1.000
_cell.length_b   1.000
_cell.length_c   1.000
_cell.angle_alpha   90.00
_cell.angle_beta   90.00
_cell.angle_gamma   90.00
#
_symmetry.space_group_name_H-M   'P 1'
#
loop_
_entity.id
_entity.type
_entity.pdbx_description
1 polymer ?
#
loop_
_entity_poly.entity_id
_entity_poly.type
_entity_poly.pdbx_seq_one_letter_code
_entity_poly.pdbx_strand_id
1 'polypeptide(L)'
;MGTWNKPPNKSPWEKGPKPPDIDELLSNLQDKFKIGLPKKGVFSYIIILAIIVWLATGIFIIDPEEQGVIKRFGEVTEVVGPGPHYHLPSPIETVQIAPVTAVRRLEIGFRTIQTGPPAKYRRVLKESLMLTGDENIIDVQFIVQYRISDLENYLYSLTNPDV
;
A
#
# COMPACT_ATOMS: atom_id res chain seq x y z
N MET A 1 -43.33 -87.53 -13.82
CA MET A 1 -41.96 -87.30 -14.35
C MET A 1 -41.67 -85.82 -14.18
N GLY A 2 -40.83 -85.46 -13.20
CA GLY A 2 -40.67 -84.08 -12.73
C GLY A 2 -39.69 -83.24 -13.57
N THR A 3 -40.02 -81.97 -13.77
CA THR A 3 -39.21 -80.98 -14.49
C THR A 3 -38.16 -80.39 -13.57
N TRP A 4 -36.89 -80.57 -13.94
CA TRP A 4 -35.73 -80.09 -13.19
C TRP A 4 -35.53 -78.58 -13.41
N ASN A 5 -35.78 -77.80 -12.35
CA ASN A 5 -35.39 -76.40 -12.22
C ASN A 5 -33.91 -76.33 -11.82
N LYS A 6 -33.06 -75.64 -12.59
CA LYS A 6 -31.63 -75.44 -12.27
C LYS A 6 -31.45 -74.14 -11.48
N PRO A 7 -30.70 -74.11 -10.36
CA PRO A 7 -30.44 -72.87 -9.65
C PRO A 7 -29.42 -71.99 -10.42
N PRO A 8 -29.45 -70.66 -10.24
CA PRO A 8 -28.52 -69.76 -10.91
C PRO A 8 -27.13 -69.90 -10.27
N ASN A 9 -26.14 -70.31 -11.07
CA ASN A 9 -24.75 -70.36 -10.64
C ASN A 9 -24.13 -68.96 -10.77
N LYS A 10 -24.33 -68.09 -9.76
CA LYS A 10 -23.56 -66.86 -9.60
C LYS A 10 -22.38 -67.13 -8.66
N SER A 11 -21.18 -67.06 -9.20
CA SER A 11 -19.93 -67.21 -8.45
C SER A 11 -19.79 -66.10 -7.38
N PRO A 12 -19.25 -66.41 -6.18
CA PRO A 12 -19.15 -65.45 -5.07
C PRO A 12 -18.01 -64.42 -5.23
N TRP A 13 -17.49 -64.26 -6.44
CA TRP A 13 -16.29 -63.47 -6.75
C TRP A 13 -16.58 -62.28 -7.68
N GLU A 14 -17.77 -61.69 -7.57
CA GLU A 14 -18.01 -60.36 -8.14
C GLU A 14 -17.12 -59.36 -7.39
N LYS A 15 -16.16 -58.81 -8.13
CA LYS A 15 -15.21 -57.79 -7.68
C LYS A 15 -15.96 -56.68 -6.93
N GLY A 16 -15.62 -56.52 -5.65
CA GLY A 16 -16.08 -55.40 -4.83
C GLY A 16 -15.72 -54.04 -5.47
N PRO A 17 -16.32 -52.95 -4.97
CA PRO A 17 -16.11 -51.62 -5.53
C PRO A 17 -14.61 -51.32 -5.55
N LYS A 18 -14.10 -50.92 -6.72
CA LYS A 18 -12.72 -50.49 -6.86
C LYS A 18 -12.46 -49.37 -5.85
N PRO A 19 -11.36 -49.40 -5.09
CA PRO A 19 -11.01 -48.27 -4.23
C PRO A 19 -10.92 -47.00 -5.11
N PRO A 20 -11.30 -45.83 -4.58
CA PRO A 20 -11.18 -44.59 -5.33
C PRO A 20 -9.75 -44.45 -5.83
N ASP A 21 -9.58 -44.47 -7.15
CA ASP A 21 -8.27 -44.42 -7.78
C ASP A 21 -7.61 -43.09 -7.41
N ILE A 22 -6.40 -43.18 -6.86
CA ILE A 22 -5.61 -42.04 -6.40
C ILE A 22 -5.40 -41.04 -7.54
N ASP A 23 -5.31 -41.56 -8.77
CA ASP A 23 -5.22 -40.80 -10.01
C ASP A 23 -6.51 -40.02 -10.33
N GLU A 24 -7.69 -40.56 -10.00
CA GLU A 24 -8.98 -39.88 -10.12
C GLU A 24 -9.11 -38.76 -9.07
N LEU A 25 -8.59 -38.97 -7.86
CA LEU A 25 -8.55 -37.93 -6.83
C LEU A 25 -7.53 -36.84 -7.17
N LEU A 26 -6.36 -37.19 -7.70
CA LEU A 26 -5.31 -36.27 -8.13
C LEU A 26 -5.74 -35.46 -9.37
N SER A 27 -6.40 -36.09 -10.35
CA SER A 27 -6.91 -35.39 -11.54
C SER A 27 -8.10 -34.50 -11.21
N ASN A 28 -9.05 -34.95 -10.37
CA ASN A 28 -10.15 -34.08 -9.92
C ASN A 28 -9.66 -32.93 -9.03
N LEU A 29 -8.59 -33.13 -8.25
CA LEU A 29 -7.89 -32.06 -7.55
C LEU A 29 -7.21 -31.12 -8.52
N GLN A 30 -6.51 -31.61 -9.55
CA GLN A 30 -5.85 -30.79 -10.56
C GLN A 30 -6.85 -30.01 -11.41
N ASP A 31 -8.00 -30.60 -11.75
CA ASP A 31 -9.06 -29.96 -12.53
C ASP A 31 -9.89 -28.98 -11.69
N LYS A 32 -9.94 -29.16 -10.36
CA LYS A 32 -10.40 -28.15 -9.41
C LYS A 32 -9.31 -27.12 -9.05
N PHE A 33 -8.02 -27.44 -9.16
CA PHE A 33 -6.92 -26.46 -9.02
C PHE A 33 -6.72 -25.64 -10.30
N LYS A 34 -7.30 -26.09 -11.42
CA LYS A 34 -7.57 -25.30 -12.63
C LYS A 34 -8.82 -24.41 -12.49
N ILE A 35 -9.24 -24.08 -11.27
CA ILE A 35 -10.11 -22.92 -11.03
C ILE A 35 -9.30 -21.66 -11.42
N GLY A 36 -9.37 -21.26 -12.69
CA GLY A 36 -8.95 -19.92 -13.12
C GLY A 36 -8.10 -19.76 -14.40
N LEU A 37 -7.81 -20.80 -15.18
CA LEU A 37 -7.05 -20.64 -16.44
C LEU A 37 -7.87 -21.10 -17.67
N PRO A 38 -8.64 -20.18 -18.30
CA PRO A 38 -9.41 -20.50 -19.50
C PRO A 38 -8.51 -20.55 -20.76
N LYS A 39 -9.01 -21.27 -21.77
CA LYS A 39 -8.36 -21.71 -23.02
C LYS A 39 -7.39 -20.70 -23.67
N LYS A 40 -6.21 -21.23 -24.03
CA LYS A 40 -5.14 -20.61 -24.84
C LYS A 40 -5.70 -20.01 -26.14
N GLY A 41 -5.41 -18.73 -26.40
CA GLY A 41 -5.58 -18.14 -27.72
C GLY A 41 -5.88 -16.63 -27.71
N VAL A 42 -6.79 -16.17 -26.84
CA VAL A 42 -7.17 -14.74 -26.75
C VAL A 42 -7.09 -14.25 -25.31
N PHE A 43 -7.56 -15.05 -24.36
CA PHE A 43 -7.52 -14.71 -22.92
C PHE A 43 -6.08 -14.58 -22.39
N SER A 44 -5.15 -15.38 -22.92
CA SER A 44 -3.72 -15.28 -22.61
C SER A 44 -3.12 -13.95 -23.05
N TYR A 45 -3.50 -13.44 -24.24
CA TYR A 45 -3.03 -12.14 -24.71
C TYR A 45 -3.63 -10.98 -23.91
N ILE A 46 -4.90 -11.10 -23.51
CA ILE A 46 -5.55 -10.11 -22.63
C ILE A 46 -4.84 -10.06 -21.26
N ILE A 47 -4.51 -11.21 -20.69
CA ILE A 47 -3.75 -11.30 -19.44
C ILE A 47 -2.36 -10.68 -19.58
N ILE A 48 -1.65 -11.00 -20.67
CA ILE A 48 -0.33 -10.42 -20.93
C ILE A 48 -0.42 -8.90 -21.08
N LEU A 49 -1.40 -8.40 -21.84
CA LEU A 49 -1.62 -6.97 -22.01
C LEU A 49 -1.95 -6.29 -20.68
N ALA A 50 -2.80 -6.90 -19.85
CA ALA A 50 -3.14 -6.40 -18.52
C ALA A 50 -1.90 -6.32 -17.62
N ILE A 51 -1.01 -7.31 -17.67
CA ILE A 51 0.25 -7.31 -16.91
C ILE A 51 1.18 -6.19 -17.41
N ILE A 52 1.29 -5.96 -18.72
CA ILE A 52 2.12 -4.88 -19.27
C ILE A 52 1.59 -3.52 -18.85
N VAL A 53 0.27 -3.30 -18.95
CA VAL A 53 -0.36 -2.06 -18.50
C VAL A 53 -0.15 -1.87 -17.00
N TRP A 54 -0.31 -2.94 -16.21
CA TRP A 54 -0.06 -2.91 -14.78
C TRP A 54 1.40 -2.53 -14.47
N LEU A 55 2.38 -3.14 -15.11
CA LEU A 55 3.80 -2.79 -14.95
C LEU A 55 4.10 -1.34 -15.37
N ALA A 56 3.45 -0.83 -16.41
CA ALA A 56 3.65 0.54 -16.88
C ALA A 56 3.13 1.59 -15.88
N THR A 57 2.18 1.24 -15.01
CA THR A 57 1.70 2.17 -13.96
C THR A 57 2.74 2.50 -12.89
N GLY A 58 3.87 1.78 -12.85
CA GLY A 58 4.97 2.02 -11.93
C GLY A 58 5.89 3.19 -12.29
N ILE A 59 5.72 3.80 -13.47
CA ILE A 59 6.58 4.91 -13.93
C ILE A 59 6.04 6.23 -13.36
N PHE A 60 6.91 7.00 -12.71
CA PHE A 60 6.58 8.31 -12.17
C PHE A 60 7.76 9.28 -12.28
N ILE A 61 7.48 10.57 -12.12
CA ILE A 61 8.48 11.65 -12.22
C ILE A 61 8.35 12.52 -10.98
N ILE A 62 9.49 12.91 -10.41
CA ILE A 62 9.56 13.78 -9.23
C ILE A 62 10.08 15.15 -9.66
N ASP A 63 9.42 16.19 -9.17
CA ASP A 63 9.78 17.57 -9.46
C ASP A 63 11.06 18.01 -8.72
N PRO A 64 11.80 19.04 -9.23
CA PRO A 64 13.05 19.51 -8.64
C PRO A 64 13.00 19.97 -7.18
N GLU A 65 11.82 20.35 -6.68
CA GLU A 65 11.61 20.84 -5.31
C GLU A 65 11.10 19.75 -4.35
N GLU A 66 10.90 18.54 -4.88
CA GLU A 66 10.29 17.42 -4.19
C GLU A 66 11.27 16.25 -4.04
N GLN A 67 10.99 15.41 -3.03
CA GLN A 67 11.61 14.11 -2.87
C GLN A 67 10.52 13.07 -2.64
N GLY A 68 10.77 11.85 -3.12
CA GLY A 68 9.88 10.72 -2.95
C GLY A 68 10.45 9.71 -1.97
N VAL A 69 9.61 9.12 -1.14
CA VAL A 69 9.96 7.94 -0.34
C VAL A 69 9.22 6.73 -0.91
N ILE A 70 9.99 5.71 -1.29
CA ILE A 70 9.46 4.43 -1.75
C ILE A 70 9.36 3.49 -0.55
N LYS A 71 8.14 3.01 -0.29
CA LYS A 71 7.86 2.02 0.72
C LYS A 71 7.52 0.68 0.08
N ARG A 72 8.25 -0.36 0.44
CA ARG A 72 7.95 -1.75 0.05
C ARG A 72 7.32 -2.47 1.23
N PHE A 73 6.09 -2.96 1.06
CA PHE A 73 5.31 -3.59 2.14
C PHE A 73 5.24 -2.79 3.46
N GLY A 74 5.33 -1.46 3.38
CA GLY A 74 5.28 -0.57 4.54
C GLY A 74 6.64 -0.20 5.15
N GLU A 75 7.73 -0.83 4.72
CA GLU A 75 9.09 -0.47 5.13
C GLU A 75 9.71 0.51 4.13
N VAL A 76 10.41 1.53 4.63
CA VAL A 76 11.13 2.49 3.79
C VAL A 76 12.31 1.78 3.14
N THR A 77 12.34 1.74 1.81
CA THR A 77 13.43 1.11 1.07
C THR A 77 14.40 2.14 0.53
N GLU A 78 13.87 3.24 -0.03
CA GLU A 78 14.69 4.23 -0.72
C GLU A 78 14.04 5.62 -0.70
N VAL A 79 14.88 6.64 -0.58
CA VAL A 79 14.52 8.05 -0.80
C VAL A 79 15.07 8.48 -2.16
N VAL A 80 14.18 8.88 -3.05
CA VAL A 80 14.49 9.23 -4.43
C VAL A 80 14.39 10.75 -4.65
N GLY A 81 15.37 11.30 -5.35
CA GLY A 81 15.44 12.72 -5.72
C GLY A 81 14.73 13.05 -7.05
N PRO A 82 14.88 14.28 -7.55
CA PRO A 82 14.24 14.72 -8.79
C PRO A 82 14.60 13.86 -10.01
N GLY A 83 13.62 13.62 -10.88
CA GLY A 83 13.81 12.85 -12.11
C GLY A 83 12.81 11.71 -12.31
N PRO A 84 12.97 10.94 -13.41
CA PRO A 84 12.13 9.79 -13.70
C PRO A 84 12.56 8.59 -12.86
N HIS A 85 11.59 7.96 -12.19
CA HIS A 85 11.78 6.78 -11.36
C HIS A 85 10.77 5.70 -11.70
N TYR A 86 11.09 4.47 -11.29
CA TYR A 86 10.23 3.31 -11.47
C TYR A 86 10.03 2.62 -10.13
N HIS A 87 8.78 2.33 -9.78
CA HIS A 87 8.42 1.50 -8.65
C HIS A 87 7.55 0.33 -9.11
N LEU A 88 7.51 -0.74 -8.33
CA LEU A 88 6.58 -1.84 -8.56
C LEU A 88 5.15 -1.35 -8.31
N PRO A 89 4.18 -1.70 -9.18
CA PRO A 89 2.82 -1.25 -9.00
C PRO A 89 2.23 -1.74 -7.66
N SER A 90 1.22 -1.01 -7.18
CA SER A 90 0.43 -1.43 -6.01
C SER A 90 -0.04 -2.89 -6.18
N PRO A 91 0.09 -3.75 -5.16
CA PRO A 91 0.23 -3.45 -3.72
C PRO A 91 1.65 -3.60 -3.13
N ILE A 92 2.67 -3.84 -3.95
CA ILE A 92 4.01 -4.21 -3.46
C ILE A 92 4.75 -2.96 -2.94
N GLU A 93 4.71 -1.88 -3.73
CA GLU A 93 5.36 -0.62 -3.39
C GLU A 93 4.36 0.54 -3.42
N THR A 94 4.61 1.53 -2.55
CA THR A 94 3.87 2.79 -2.49
C THR A 94 4.87 3.95 -2.47
N VAL A 95 4.53 5.04 -3.15
CA VAL A 95 5.37 6.23 -3.24
C VAL A 95 4.69 7.37 -2.48
N GLN A 96 5.46 8.08 -1.65
CA GLN A 96 5.01 9.32 -1.02
C GLN A 96 5.94 10.46 -1.43
N ILE A 97 5.40 11.45 -2.11
CA ILE A 97 6.14 12.61 -2.60
C ILE A 97 5.85 13.79 -1.68
N ALA A 98 6.91 14.49 -1.25
CA ALA A 98 6.77 15.68 -0.42
C ALA A 98 7.77 16.77 -0.82
N PRO A 99 7.37 18.05 -0.71
CA PRO A 99 8.26 19.17 -1.01
C PRO A 99 9.26 19.35 0.13
N VAL A 100 10.53 19.05 -0.14
CA VAL A 100 11.64 19.16 0.84
C VAL A 100 12.35 20.50 0.76
N THR A 101 12.40 21.11 -0.42
CA THR A 101 13.14 22.37 -0.64
C THR A 101 12.35 23.59 -0.17
N ALA A 102 11.02 23.46 -0.10
CA ALA A 102 10.10 24.50 0.34
C ALA A 102 10.35 24.92 1.80
N VAL A 103 10.39 26.23 2.06
CA VAL A 103 10.51 26.79 3.41
C VAL A 103 9.15 26.72 4.09
N ARG A 104 9.07 25.92 5.16
CA ARG A 104 7.87 25.78 5.99
C ARG A 104 7.91 26.79 7.12
N ARG A 105 6.74 27.28 7.54
CA ARG A 105 6.59 28.25 8.62
C ARG A 105 5.75 27.61 9.71
N LEU A 106 6.33 27.49 10.89
CA LEU A 106 5.61 27.12 12.11
C LEU A 106 5.33 28.41 12.90
N GLU A 107 4.06 28.72 13.07
CA GLU A 107 3.60 29.88 13.82
C GLU A 107 3.37 29.47 15.27
N ILE A 108 4.13 30.05 16.21
CA ILE A 108 4.00 29.77 17.64
C ILE A 108 3.37 30.96 18.34
N GLY A 109 2.32 30.71 19.13
CA GLY A 109 1.63 31.75 19.90
C GLY A 109 0.57 32.51 19.10
N PHE A 110 0.44 32.24 17.81
CA PHE A 110 -0.62 32.79 16.96
C PHE A 110 -0.93 31.86 15.79
N ARG A 111 -2.06 32.09 15.12
CA ARG A 111 -2.45 31.44 13.87
C ARG A 111 -2.97 32.46 12.87
N THR A 112 -2.54 32.36 11.63
CA THR A 112 -3.07 33.16 10.52
C THR A 112 -4.49 32.72 10.17
N ILE A 113 -5.46 33.63 10.28
CA ILE A 113 -6.88 33.38 9.95
C ILE A 113 -7.17 33.74 8.50
N GLN A 114 -6.53 34.81 8.00
CA GLN A 114 -6.77 35.32 6.65
C GLN A 114 -5.45 35.74 6.03
N THR A 115 -5.08 35.05 4.95
CA THR A 115 -3.94 35.38 4.10
C THR A 115 -4.39 36.38 3.05
N GLY A 116 -3.98 37.64 3.15
CA GLY A 116 -4.33 38.71 2.21
C GLY A 116 -4.03 40.08 2.80
N PRO A 117 -4.08 41.19 2.05
CA PRO A 117 -3.90 42.53 2.61
C PRO A 117 -5.24 43.07 3.19
N PRO A 118 -5.34 43.41 4.49
CA PRO A 118 -4.38 43.14 5.58
C PRO A 118 -4.54 41.72 6.16
N ALA A 119 -3.43 41.11 6.54
CA ALA A 119 -3.43 39.75 7.08
C ALA A 119 -4.01 39.78 8.49
N LYS A 120 -4.86 38.81 8.83
CA LYS A 120 -5.48 38.72 10.17
C LYS A 120 -4.92 37.52 10.93
N TYR A 121 -4.49 37.78 12.16
CA TYR A 121 -3.90 36.79 13.05
C TYR A 121 -4.77 36.61 14.29
N ARG A 122 -4.93 35.37 14.75
CA ARG A 122 -5.53 35.02 16.05
C ARG A 122 -4.43 34.66 17.03
N ARG A 123 -4.46 35.21 18.24
CA ARG A 123 -3.53 34.79 19.29
C ARG A 123 -3.91 33.43 19.86
N VAL A 124 -2.91 32.64 20.23
CA VAL A 124 -3.06 31.34 20.89
C VAL A 124 -2.39 31.42 22.25
N LEU A 125 -3.16 31.82 23.27
CA LEU A 125 -2.65 32.06 24.62
C LEU A 125 -1.96 30.84 25.24
N LYS A 126 -2.39 29.62 24.88
CA LYS A 126 -1.80 28.37 25.36
C LYS A 126 -0.33 28.20 24.92
N GLU A 127 0.06 28.82 23.82
CA GLU A 127 1.40 28.73 23.24
C GLU A 127 2.23 29.99 23.49
N SER A 128 1.58 31.16 23.60
CA SER A 128 2.29 32.44 23.71
C SER A 128 2.56 32.88 25.14
N LEU A 129 1.77 32.43 26.11
CA LEU A 129 1.89 32.87 27.50
C LEU A 129 2.98 32.09 28.23
N MET A 130 3.97 32.81 28.77
CA MET A 130 5.04 32.21 29.58
C MET A 130 5.23 33.00 30.88
N LEU A 131 5.61 32.29 31.95
CA LEU A 131 5.99 32.88 33.23
C LEU A 131 7.52 32.89 33.31
N THR A 132 8.11 34.05 33.51
CA THR A 132 9.54 34.21 33.72
C THR A 132 9.93 33.91 35.16
N GLY A 133 11.23 33.75 35.42
CA GLY A 133 11.75 33.42 36.75
C GLY A 133 11.52 34.50 37.81
N ASP A 134 11.17 35.72 37.41
CA ASP A 134 10.83 36.87 38.23
C ASP A 134 9.30 37.14 38.28
N GLU A 135 8.49 36.11 38.02
CA GLU A 135 7.02 36.13 38.09
C GLU A 135 6.33 37.08 37.10
N ASN A 136 7.03 37.52 36.06
CA ASN A 136 6.42 38.31 34.99
C ASN A 136 5.74 37.41 33.95
N ILE A 137 4.55 37.82 33.53
CA ILE A 137 3.81 37.17 32.45
C ILE A 137 4.18 37.84 31.13
N ILE A 138 4.71 37.05 30.20
CA ILE A 138 5.08 37.53 28.86
C ILE A 138 4.25 36.82 27.78
N ASP A 139 3.90 37.55 26.72
CA ASP A 139 3.23 37.06 25.50
C ASP A 139 4.27 37.02 24.36
N VAL A 140 4.70 35.82 23.99
CA VAL A 140 5.75 35.61 22.98
C VAL A 140 5.12 35.03 21.71
N GLN A 141 5.34 35.72 20.59
CA GLN A 141 4.89 35.29 19.27
C GLN A 141 6.08 35.27 18.33
N PHE A 142 6.32 34.13 17.68
CA PHE A 142 7.43 33.98 16.76
C PHE A 142 7.10 32.98 15.66
N ILE A 143 7.87 33.06 14.58
CA ILE A 143 7.75 32.17 13.42
C ILE A 143 9.05 31.42 13.29
N VAL A 144 8.99 30.09 13.32
CA VAL A 144 10.12 29.24 13.00
C VAL A 144 10.05 28.88 11.52
N GLN A 145 11.07 29.26 10.77
CA GLN A 145 11.22 28.87 9.37
C GLN A 145 12.20 27.72 9.28
N TYR A 146 11.78 26.61 8.68
CA TYR A 146 12.62 25.44 8.54
C TYR A 146 12.46 24.81 7.15
N ARG A 147 13.46 24.01 6.78
CA ARG A 147 13.46 23.18 5.58
C ARG A 147 13.65 21.73 6.02
N ILE A 148 13.02 20.80 5.31
CA ILE A 148 13.30 19.38 5.55
C ILE A 148 14.72 19.07 5.07
N SER A 149 15.57 18.60 5.97
CA SER A 149 16.90 18.08 5.62
C SER A 149 16.85 16.61 5.20
N ASP A 150 16.04 15.81 5.89
CA ASP A 150 15.88 14.38 5.67
C ASP A 150 14.39 14.01 5.69
N LEU A 151 13.91 13.52 4.55
CA LEU A 151 12.50 13.22 4.35
C LEU A 151 12.05 11.95 5.10
N GLU A 152 12.92 10.95 5.21
CA GLU A 152 12.60 9.71 5.93
C GLU A 152 12.40 10.01 7.42
N ASN A 153 13.35 10.74 8.00
CA ASN A 153 13.28 11.14 9.41
C ASN A 153 12.07 12.07 9.68
N TYR A 154 11.75 12.97 8.74
CA TYR A 154 10.59 13.84 8.85
C TYR A 154 9.26 13.07 8.91
N LEU A 155 9.12 12.02 8.10
CA LEU A 155 7.86 11.27 7.98
C LEU A 155 7.67 10.20 9.06
N TYR A 156 8.74 9.59 9.57
CA TYR A 156 8.63 8.39 10.43
C TYR A 156 9.25 8.52 11.81
N SER A 157 10.12 9.51 12.04
CA SER A 157 10.79 9.70 13.34
C SER A 157 10.03 10.66 14.25
N LEU A 158 9.19 11.53 13.68
CA LEU A 158 8.41 12.52 14.41
C LEU A 158 6.97 12.02 14.57
N THR A 159 6.47 11.97 15.81
CA THR A 159 5.07 11.62 16.11
C THR A 159 4.09 12.59 15.44
N ASN A 160 4.55 13.78 15.08
CA ASN A 160 3.70 14.87 14.60
C ASN A 160 4.57 16.02 14.06
N PRO A 161 4.88 16.06 12.75
CA PRO A 161 5.82 17.04 12.21
C PRO A 161 5.23 18.44 11.95
N ASP A 162 3.90 18.60 11.98
CA ASP A 162 3.20 19.82 11.58
C ASP A 162 2.49 20.59 12.74
N VAL A 163 2.75 20.23 14.00
CA VAL A 163 2.05 20.78 15.19
C VAL A 163 2.94 21.56 16.14
#